data_AF-A0A937X723-F1
#
_entry.id   AF-A0A937X723-F1
#
_cell.length_a   1.000
_cell.length_b   1.000
_cell.length_c   1.000
_cell.angle_alpha   90.00
_cell.angle_beta   90.00
_cell.angle_gamma   90.00
#
_symmetry.space_group_name_H-M   'P 1'
#
loop_
_entity.id
_entity.type
_entity.pdbx_description
1 polymer ?
#
loop_
_entity_poly.entity_id
_entity_poly.type
_entity_poly.pdbx_seq_one_letter_code
_entity_poly.pdbx_strand_id
1 'polypeptide(L)'
;MFDSERFVHLPNGLVVPVEAYNVVLAVERAGYQLTVDGPDILVRPGDLDSALLAELRRWKINAIELLSYTADDSHLRNHEESSAPLF
;
A
#
# COMPACT_ATOMS: atom_id res chain seq x y z
N MET A 1 25.77 5.08 -4.37
CA MET A 1 24.92 5.22 -5.57
C MET A 1 23.58 4.65 -5.18
N PHE A 2 22.57 5.48 -4.96
CA PHE A 2 21.25 5.03 -4.52
C PHE A 2 20.52 4.46 -5.74
N ASP A 3 20.15 3.19 -5.66
CA ASP A 3 19.41 2.47 -6.70
C ASP A 3 17.96 2.98 -6.68
N SER A 4 17.71 4.07 -7.41
CA SER A 4 16.41 4.77 -7.46
C SER A 4 15.27 3.92 -8.05
N GLU A 5 15.55 2.70 -8.51
CA GLU A 5 14.55 1.76 -9.05
C GLU A 5 13.82 0.95 -7.97
N ARG A 6 14.19 1.09 -6.69
CA ARG A 6 13.61 0.31 -5.59
C ARG A 6 12.67 1.09 -4.68
N PHE A 7 12.37 2.34 -5.00
CA PHE A 7 11.58 3.20 -4.13
C PHE A 7 10.45 3.91 -4.89
N VAL A 8 9.29 4.00 -4.25
CA VAL A 8 8.15 4.79 -4.70
C VAL A 8 8.18 6.13 -3.97
N HIS A 9 8.15 7.21 -4.74
CA HIS A 9 7.97 8.56 -4.23
C HIS A 9 6.48 8.88 -4.22
N LEU A 10 5.92 9.08 -3.03
CA LEU A 10 4.55 9.53 -2.86
C LEU A 10 4.47 11.06 -3.03
N PRO A 11 3.29 11.62 -3.39
CA PRO A 11 3.12 13.05 -3.70
C PRO A 11 3.56 14.01 -2.60
N ASN A 12 3.56 13.56 -1.36
CA ASN A 12 3.95 14.32 -0.17
C ASN A 12 5.46 14.23 0.16
N GLY A 13 6.27 13.60 -0.70
CA GLY A 13 7.70 13.42 -0.50
C GLY A 13 8.08 12.20 0.35
N LEU A 14 7.11 11.38 0.76
CA LEU A 14 7.40 10.10 1.41
C LEU A 14 8.04 9.14 0.39
N VAL A 15 9.11 8.48 0.82
CA VAL A 15 9.86 7.52 -0.01
C VAL A 15 9.77 6.16 0.66
N VAL A 16 9.07 5.23 0.02
CA VAL A 16 8.92 3.86 0.52
C VAL A 16 9.54 2.86 -0.44
N PRO A 17 10.05 1.71 0.05
CA PRO A 17 10.46 0.63 -0.84
C PRO A 17 9.31 0.15 -1.73
N VAL A 18 9.59 -0.10 -3.00
CA VAL A 18 8.63 -0.65 -3.98
C VAL A 18 8.06 -1.97 -3.49
N GLU A 19 8.86 -2.79 -2.83
CA GLU A 19 8.40 -4.06 -2.26
C GLU A 19 7.31 -3.86 -1.20
N ALA A 20 7.47 -2.86 -0.31
CA ALA A 20 6.45 -2.55 0.69
C ALA A 20 5.15 -2.06 0.04
N TYR A 21 5.25 -1.18 -0.96
CA TYR A 21 4.09 -0.70 -1.73
C TYR A 21 3.36 -1.85 -2.43
N ASN A 22 4.11 -2.74 -3.08
CA ASN A 22 3.53 -3.89 -3.78
C ASN A 22 2.83 -4.86 -2.84
N VAL A 23 3.35 -5.06 -1.62
CA VAL A 23 2.70 -5.91 -0.61
C VAL A 23 1.37 -5.30 -0.18
N VAL A 24 1.34 -4.01 0.16
CA VAL A 24 0.09 -3.31 0.52
C VAL A 24 -0.94 -3.41 -0.61
N LEU A 25 -0.52 -3.12 -1.85
CA LEU A 25 -1.37 -3.21 -3.02
C LEU A 25 -1.87 -4.64 -3.30
N ALA A 26 -1.03 -5.65 -3.10
CA ALA A 26 -1.42 -7.05 -3.28
C ALA A 26 -2.49 -7.47 -2.26
N VAL A 27 -2.39 -7.00 -1.02
CA VAL A 27 -3.41 -7.25 0.01
C VAL A 27 -4.74 -6.59 -0.36
N GLU A 28 -4.72 -5.34 -0.80
CA GLU A 28 -5.93 -4.64 -1.24
C GLU A 28 -6.57 -5.29 -2.48
N ARG A 29 -5.77 -5.68 -3.47
CA ARG A 29 -6.23 -6.39 -4.67
C ARG A 29 -6.81 -7.77 -4.38
N ALA A 30 -6.36 -8.42 -3.32
CA ALA A 30 -6.94 -9.67 -2.85
C ALA A 30 -8.29 -9.47 -2.13
N GLY A 31 -8.78 -8.23 -2.03
CA GLY A 31 -10.07 -7.89 -1.45
C GLY A 31 -10.03 -7.59 0.05
N TYR A 32 -8.83 -7.47 0.63
CA TYR A 32 -8.67 -7.14 2.04
C TYR A 32 -8.45 -5.63 2.21
N GLN A 33 -9.18 -5.05 3.15
CA GLN A 33 -8.99 -3.69 3.61
C GLN A 33 -7.94 -3.67 4.72
N LEU A 34 -6.96 -2.79 4.57
CA LEU A 34 -5.96 -2.48 5.59
C LEU A 34 -6.31 -1.17 6.29
N THR A 35 -6.28 -1.16 7.62
CA THR A 35 -6.47 0.07 8.42
C THR A 35 -5.43 0.15 9.52
N VAL A 36 -4.95 1.35 9.82
CA VAL A 36 -4.02 1.59 10.93
C VAL A 36 -4.82 1.80 12.22
N ASP A 37 -4.44 1.08 13.27
CA ASP A 37 -4.95 1.25 14.64
C ASP A 37 -3.76 1.42 15.60
N GLY A 38 -3.41 2.67 15.88
CA GLY A 38 -2.22 3.01 16.65
C GLY A 38 -0.94 2.45 15.99
N PRO A 39 -0.15 1.60 16.67
CA PRO A 39 1.06 1.00 16.12
C PRO A 39 0.80 -0.27 15.29
N ASP A 40 -0.45 -0.65 15.07
CA ASP A 40 -0.84 -1.91 14.43
C ASP A 40 -1.60 -1.71 13.12
N ILE A 41 -1.58 -2.75 12.29
CA ILE A 41 -2.37 -2.83 11.06
C ILE A 41 -3.45 -3.88 11.26
N LEU A 42 -4.70 -3.47 11.09
CA LEU A 42 -5.85 -4.35 11.07
C LEU A 42 -6.18 -4.72 9.61
N VAL A 43 -6.52 -5.99 9.38
CA VAL A 43 -6.89 -6.54 8.07
C VAL A 43 -8.35 -6.99 8.12
N ARG A 44 -9.16 -6.67 7.10
CA ARG A 44 -10.58 -7.06 7.03
C ARG A 44 -11.05 -7.38 5.60
N PRO A 45 -11.95 -8.35 5.38
CA PRO A 45 -12.45 -9.34 6.33
C PRO A 45 -11.54 -10.59 6.40
N GLY A 46 -11.42 -11.17 7.60
CA GLY A 46 -10.86 -12.51 7.79
C GLY A 46 -9.33 -12.61 7.87
N ASP A 47 -8.86 -13.86 7.81
CA ASP A 47 -7.45 -14.21 7.85
C ASP A 47 -6.80 -14.02 6.47
N LEU A 48 -5.79 -13.16 6.46
CA LEU A 48 -4.90 -12.99 5.32
C LEU A 48 -4.12 -14.29 5.09
N ASP A 49 -3.82 -14.63 3.84
CA ASP A 49 -2.91 -15.74 3.55
C ASP A 49 -1.61 -15.60 4.35
N SER A 50 -1.11 -16.74 4.86
CA SER A 50 0.04 -16.78 5.77
C SER A 50 1.32 -16.19 5.17
N ALA A 51 1.52 -16.31 3.85
CA ALA A 51 2.68 -15.72 3.18
C ALA A 51 2.51 -14.20 3.03
N LEU A 52 1.31 -13.74 2.63
CA LEU A 52 0.98 -12.32 2.58
C LEU A 52 1.08 -11.64 3.96
N LEU A 53 0.66 -12.33 5.01
CA LEU A 53 0.77 -11.84 6.39
C LEU A 53 2.22 -11.73 6.84
N ALA A 54 3.08 -12.69 6.47
CA ALA A 54 4.51 -12.63 6.77
C ALA A 54 5.17 -11.43 6.07
N GLU A 55 4.86 -11.21 4.80
CA GLU A 55 5.37 -10.07 4.04
C GLU A 55 4.83 -8.74 4.58
N LEU A 56 3.54 -8.65 4.92
CA LEU A 56 2.96 -7.45 5.53
C LEU A 56 3.62 -7.13 6.88
N ARG A 57 3.93 -8.16 7.69
CA ARG A 57 4.65 -7.99 8.96
C ARG A 57 6.08 -7.52 8.73
N ARG A 58 6.77 -8.05 7.72
CA ARG A 58 8.13 -7.64 7.35
C ARG A 58 8.18 -6.15 7.00
N TRP A 59 7.16 -5.65 6.31
CA TRP A 59 7.06 -4.26 5.87
C TRP A 59 6.16 -3.39 6.76
N LYS A 60 5.86 -3.82 7.99
CA LYS A 60 4.85 -3.19 8.86
C LYS A 60 4.99 -1.68 8.98
N ILE A 61 6.21 -1.18 9.23
CA ILE A 61 6.45 0.26 9.41
C ILE A 61 6.14 1.02 8.11
N ASN A 62 6.67 0.56 6.97
CA ASN A 62 6.41 1.19 5.68
C ASN A 62 4.93 1.09 5.28
N ALA A 63 4.26 -0.01 5.63
CA ALA A 63 2.82 -0.15 5.41
C ALA A 63 2.00 0.82 6.28
N ILE A 64 2.39 1.05 7.54
CA ILE A 64 1.76 2.09 8.38
C ILE A 64 2.00 3.48 7.78
N GLU A 65 3.21 3.78 7.32
CA GLU A 65 3.53 5.04 6.64
C GLU A 65 2.81 5.19 5.29
N LEU A 66 2.51 4.10 4.59
CA LEU A 66 1.68 4.17 3.39
C LEU A 66 0.23 4.49 3.78
N LEU A 67 -0.34 3.68 4.67
CA LEU A 67 -1.77 3.72 5.03
C LEU A 67 -2.16 4.97 5.82
N SER A 68 -1.29 5.46 6.70
CA SER A 68 -1.55 6.69 7.49
C SER A 68 -1.66 7.93 6.62
N TYR A 69 -1.06 7.89 5.43
CA TYR A 69 -1.03 9.02 4.51
C TYR A 69 -1.98 8.82 3.32
N THR A 70 -2.44 7.60 3.05
CA THR A 70 -3.51 7.32 2.09
C THR A 70 -4.91 7.32 2.72
N ALA A 71 -5.03 7.50 4.04
CA ALA A 71 -6.30 7.45 4.76
C ALA A 71 -7.34 8.53 4.35
N ASP A 72 -6.90 9.61 3.68
CA ASP A 72 -7.77 10.64 3.10
C ASP A 72 -7.74 10.65 1.55
N ASP A 73 -6.89 9.82 0.94
CA ASP A 73 -6.41 10.09 -0.40
C ASP A 73 -7.27 9.36 -1.44
N SER A 74 -8.28 10.09 -1.91
CA SER A 74 -9.08 9.80 -3.11
C SER A 74 -8.23 9.55 -4.38
N HIS A 75 -6.90 9.57 -4.32
CA HIS A 75 -6.02 9.42 -5.46
C HIS A 75 -5.65 7.97 -5.82
N LEU A 76 -5.75 7.00 -4.90
CA LEU A 76 -5.54 5.58 -5.28
C LEU A 76 -6.65 5.04 -6.21
N ARG A 77 -7.85 5.63 -6.16
CA ARG A 77 -8.93 5.34 -7.12
C ARG A 77 -8.73 5.98 -8.49
N ASN A 78 -7.90 7.01 -8.60
CA ASN A 78 -7.74 7.76 -9.85
C ASN A 78 -6.74 7.14 -10.83
N HIS A 79 -5.97 6.11 -10.44
CA HIS A 79 -5.04 5.49 -11.39
C HIS A 79 -5.71 4.49 -12.35
N GLU A 80 -6.92 3.99 -12.04
CA GLU A 80 -7.71 3.13 -12.94
C GLU A 80 -8.70 3.90 -13.84
N GLU A 81 -8.98 5.19 -13.58
CA GLU A 81 -9.91 5.99 -14.40
C GLU A 81 -9.24 6.80 -15.53
N SER A 82 -7.91 6.79 -15.66
CA SER A 82 -7.19 7.47 -16.76
C SER A 82 -6.92 6.55 -17.97
N SER A 83 -7.83 5.62 -18.24
CA SER A 83 -7.88 4.83 -19.47
C SER A 83 -9.32 4.62 -19.95
N ALA A 84 -10.12 5.69 -19.92
CA ALA A 84 -11.30 5.76 -20.77
C ALA A 84 -10.87 6.21 -22.17
N PRO A 85 -11.24 5.50 -23.26
CA PRO A 85 -10.96 5.96 -24.61
C PRO A 85 -11.75 7.25 -24.87
N LEU A 86 -11.03 8.31 -25.26
CA LEU A 86 -11.64 9.47 -25.91
C LEU A 86 -12.27 8.97 -27.22
N PHE A 87 -13.60 8.86 -27.24
CA PHE A 87 -14.39 8.89 -28.47
C PHE A 87 -14.71 10.34 -28.82
#